data_AF-A0A7Y5K9C3-F1
#
_entry.id   AF-A0A7Y5K9C3-F1
#
_cell.length_a   1.000
_cell.length_b   1.000
_cell.length_c   1.000
_cell.angle_alpha   90.00
_cell.angle_beta   90.00
_cell.angle_gamma   90.00
#
_symmetry.space_group_name_H-M   'P 1'
#
loop_
_entity.id
_entity.type
_entity.pdbx_description
1 polymer ?
#
loop_
_entity_poly.entity_id
_entity_poly.type
_entity_poly.pdbx_seq_one_letter_code
_entity_poly.pdbx_strand_id
1 'polypeptide(L)'
;MDTGASSTFLDYDFLRSLDLLQPASGDYYELARHLGQIYQYVSKPLRVQLRSRTGKIYSCDAMVNCVPEWQASPFVKINPNRVVLVGRDLMLVLKPKVLLDFDALQTEIQSKRTVRAAARKSAKAKSSSTKRRKRS
;
A
#
# COMPACT_ATOMS: atom_id res chain seq x y z
N MET A 1 1.16 3.01 1.77
CA MET A 1 1.65 1.68 2.18
C MET A 1 2.44 1.88 3.45
N ASP A 2 2.12 1.14 4.48
CA ASP A 2 2.73 1.24 5.81
C ASP A 2 3.39 -0.11 6.14
N THR A 3 4.72 -0.13 6.14
CA THR A 3 5.49 -1.35 6.46
C THR A 3 5.47 -1.68 7.95
N GLY A 4 5.10 -0.74 8.81
CA GLY A 4 4.94 -0.94 10.25
C GLY A 4 3.60 -1.61 10.60
N ALA A 5 2.57 -1.43 9.78
CA ALA A 5 1.28 -2.07 10.00
C ALA A 5 1.28 -3.54 9.58
N SER A 6 0.78 -4.43 10.44
CA SER A 6 0.62 -5.86 10.12
C SER A 6 -0.48 -6.09 9.08
N SER A 7 -1.57 -5.33 9.19
CA SER A 7 -2.83 -5.58 8.49
C SER A 7 -3.23 -4.38 7.65
N THR A 8 -4.07 -4.63 6.65
CA THR A 8 -4.68 -3.58 5.83
C THR A 8 -5.98 -3.10 6.47
N PHE A 9 -6.17 -1.78 6.49
CA PHE A 9 -7.35 -1.12 7.03
C PHE A 9 -8.02 -0.22 5.99
N LEU A 10 -9.34 -0.28 5.93
CA LEU A 10 -10.18 0.48 5.00
C LEU A 10 -11.34 1.17 5.73
N ASP A 11 -11.85 2.22 5.12
CA ASP A 11 -13.08 2.91 5.53
C ASP A 11 -14.30 2.02 5.26
N TYR A 12 -14.96 1.57 6.33
CA TYR A 12 -16.14 0.71 6.24
C TYR A 12 -17.33 1.43 5.60
N ASP A 13 -17.57 2.68 5.99
CA ASP A 13 -18.74 3.46 5.55
C ASP A 13 -18.62 3.82 4.07
N PHE A 14 -17.40 4.13 3.62
CA PHE A 14 -17.12 4.32 2.20
C PHE A 14 -17.41 3.05 1.39
N LEU A 15 -16.92 1.89 1.82
CA LEU A 15 -17.15 0.62 1.11
C LEU A 15 -18.64 0.25 1.07
N ARG A 16 -19.39 0.54 2.13
CA ARG A 16 -20.86 0.40 2.14
C ARG A 16 -21.55 1.34 1.17
N SER A 17 -21.11 2.60 1.08
CA SER A 17 -21.69 3.58 0.16
C SER A 17 -21.52 3.18 -1.31
N LEU A 18 -20.51 2.36 -1.61
CA LEU A 18 -20.23 1.80 -2.93
C LEU A 18 -20.87 0.43 -3.17
N ASP A 19 -21.68 -0.08 -2.23
CA ASP A 19 -22.28 -1.43 -2.28
C ASP A 19 -21.23 -2.56 -2.38
N LEU A 20 -20.00 -2.31 -1.91
CA LEU A 20 -18.90 -3.29 -1.86
C LEU A 20 -18.91 -4.10 -0.57
N LEU A 21 -19.58 -3.61 0.46
CA LEU A 21 -19.80 -4.29 1.72
C LEU A 21 -21.26 -4.19 2.11
N GLN A 22 -21.83 -5.34 2.46
CA GLN A 22 -23.13 -5.43 3.09
C GLN A 22 -22.95 -5.86 4.55
N PRO A 23 -23.67 -5.25 5.50
CA PRO A 23 -23.73 -5.75 6.87
C PRO A 23 -24.28 -7.17 6.86
N ALA A 24 -23.56 -8.10 7.48
CA ALA A 24 -24.04 -9.45 7.68
C ALA A 24 -24.51 -9.62 9.14
N SER A 25 -25.52 -10.45 9.37
CA SER A 25 -26.05 -10.73 10.71
C SER A 25 -25.01 -11.38 11.66
N GLY A 26 -23.88 -11.84 11.13
CA GLY A 26 -22.73 -12.36 11.88
C GLY A 26 -21.53 -11.43 11.92
N ASP A 27 -21.68 -10.14 11.59
CA ASP A 27 -20.60 -9.18 11.72
C ASP A 27 -20.30 -8.88 13.18
N TYR A 28 -19.12 -9.30 13.62
CA TYR A 28 -18.60 -9.00 14.95
C TYR A 28 -17.58 -7.86 14.84
N TYR A 29 -17.83 -6.78 15.58
CA TYR A 29 -16.88 -5.68 15.71
C TYR A 29 -15.84 -6.02 16.77
N GLU A 30 -14.59 -6.03 16.34
CA GLU A 30 -13.42 -6.20 17.20
C GLU A 30 -12.93 -4.83 17.69
N LEU A 31 -12.38 -4.79 18.90
CA LEU A 31 -11.74 -3.61 19.47
C LEU A 31 -10.22 -3.72 19.38
N ALA A 32 -9.57 -2.66 18.94
CA ALA A 32 -8.11 -2.55 18.93
C ALA A 32 -7.65 -1.16 19.36
N ARG A 33 -6.33 -1.01 19.53
CA ARG A 33 -5.69 0.25 19.94
C ARG A 33 -4.61 0.66 18.94
N HIS A 34 -4.61 1.93 18.54
CA HIS A 34 -3.56 2.53 17.72
C HIS A 34 -3.30 3.96 18.21
N LEU A 35 -2.02 4.33 18.37
CA LEU A 35 -1.60 5.65 18.89
C LEU A 35 -2.34 6.05 20.20
N GLY A 36 -2.50 5.09 21.11
CA GLY A 36 -3.17 5.30 22.39
C GLY A 36 -4.70 5.37 22.33
N GLN A 37 -5.31 5.40 21.14
CA GLN A 37 -6.77 5.46 20.97
C GLN A 37 -7.35 4.10 20.60
N ILE A 38 -8.54 3.84 21.14
CA ILE A 38 -9.33 2.64 20.82
C ILE A 38 -10.10 2.91 19.53
N TYR A 39 -10.21 1.89 18.68
CA TYR A 39 -11.07 1.89 17.50
C TYR A 39 -11.72 0.51 17.32
N GLN A 40 -12.82 0.48 16.57
CA GLN A 40 -13.50 -0.74 16.19
C GLN A 40 -13.20 -1.09 14.73
N TYR A 41 -13.23 -2.38 14.42
CA TYR A 41 -13.18 -2.85 13.03
C TYR A 41 -13.97 -4.15 12.86
N VAL A 42 -14.36 -4.44 11.61
CA VAL A 42 -14.89 -5.73 11.20
C VAL A 42 -13.99 -6.30 10.10
N SER A 43 -13.57 -7.55 10.26
CA SER A 43 -12.73 -8.25 9.29
C SER A 43 -13.57 -8.78 8.13
N LYS A 44 -13.27 -8.38 6.89
CA LYS A 44 -14.03 -8.79 5.69
C LYS A 44 -13.12 -9.42 4.64
N PRO A 45 -13.50 -10.57 4.04
CA PRO A 45 -12.78 -11.10 2.89
C PRO A 45 -13.07 -10.23 1.67
N LEU A 46 -12.03 -9.60 1.12
CA LEU A 46 -12.12 -8.72 -0.04
C LEU A 46 -11.11 -9.12 -1.11
N ARG A 47 -11.50 -8.96 -2.38
CA ARG A 47 -10.56 -8.98 -3.50
C ARG A 47 -9.94 -7.60 -3.67
N VAL A 48 -8.67 -7.47 -3.32
CA VAL A 48 -7.93 -6.21 -3.44
C VAL A 48 -7.17 -6.17 -4.75
N GLN A 49 -7.22 -5.02 -5.42
CA GLN A 49 -6.45 -4.77 -6.64
C GLN A 49 -5.52 -3.57 -6.46
N LEU A 50 -4.24 -3.75 -6.79
CA LEU A 50 -3.28 -2.67 -6.93
C LEU A 50 -2.98 -2.41 -8.40
N ARG A 51 -3.11 -1.16 -8.81
CA ARG A 51 -2.72 -0.69 -10.14
C ARG A 51 -1.39 0.04 -10.07
N SER A 52 -0.39 -0.43 -10.82
CA SER A 52 0.86 0.29 -10.97
C SER A 52 0.68 1.55 -11.83
N ARG A 53 1.62 2.49 -11.74
CA ARG A 53 1.69 3.67 -12.64
C ARG A 53 1.75 3.31 -14.12
N THR A 54 2.28 2.12 -14.44
CA THR A 54 2.33 1.60 -15.81
C THR A 54 1.03 0.90 -16.24
N GLY A 55 -0.05 1.02 -15.46
CA GLY A 55 -1.36 0.44 -15.74
C GLY A 55 -1.52 -1.04 -15.38
N LYS A 56 -0.47 -1.71 -14.89
CA LYS A 56 -0.53 -3.15 -14.59
C LYS A 56 -1.31 -3.39 -13.30
N ILE A 57 -2.22 -4.36 -13.34
CA ILE A 57 -3.05 -4.76 -12.21
C ILE A 57 -2.45 -5.99 -11.52
N TYR A 58 -2.49 -5.97 -10.19
CA TYR A 58 -2.16 -7.08 -9.32
C TYR A 58 -3.34 -7.29 -8.38
N SER A 59 -3.83 -8.52 -8.27
CA SER A 59 -4.99 -8.85 -7.44
C SER A 59 -4.66 -9.95 -6.45
N CYS A 60 -5.26 -9.87 -5.26
CA CYS A 60 -5.28 -10.96 -4.30
C CYS A 60 -6.55 -10.91 -3.46
N ASP A 61 -6.99 -12.07 -3.01
CA ASP A 61 -8.03 -12.17 -1.99
C ASP A 61 -7.35 -12.07 -0.61
N ALA A 62 -7.87 -11.19 0.25
CA ALA A 62 -7.30 -10.90 1.55
C ALA A 62 -8.40 -10.59 2.58
N MET A 63 -8.12 -10.88 3.84
CA MET A 63 -8.91 -10.36 4.95
C MET A 63 -8.50 -8.91 5.21
N VAL A 64 -9.46 -7.99 5.20
CA VAL A 64 -9.23 -6.56 5.41
C VAL A 64 -10.04 -6.07 6.59
N ASN A 65 -9.40 -5.27 7.44
CA ASN A 65 -10.04 -4.70 8.62
C ASN A 65 -10.78 -3.42 8.21
N CYS A 66 -12.10 -3.47 8.19
CA CYS A 66 -12.93 -2.34 7.81
C CYS A 66 -13.34 -1.58 9.07
N VAL A 67 -12.97 -0.32 9.15
CA VAL A 67 -13.09 0.53 10.33
C VAL A 67 -14.25 1.50 10.12
N PRO A 68 -15.32 1.43 10.94
CA PRO A 68 -16.37 2.44 10.98
C PRO A 68 -15.82 3.80 11.40
N GLU A 69 -16.50 4.88 10.99
CA GLU A 69 -16.15 6.24 11.38
C GLU A 69 -14.67 6.54 11.10
N TRP A 70 -14.19 6.17 9.90
CA TRP A 70 -12.77 6.24 9.53
C TRP A 70 -12.13 7.60 9.82
N GLN A 71 -12.88 8.70 9.59
CA GLN A 71 -12.42 10.06 9.83
C GLN A 71 -12.26 10.41 11.32
N ALA A 72 -12.92 9.69 12.22
CA ALA A 72 -12.72 9.79 13.67
C ALA A 72 -11.67 8.79 14.20
N SER A 73 -11.22 7.86 13.36
CA SER A 73 -10.28 6.81 13.72
C SER A 73 -8.85 7.33 13.95
N PRO A 74 -8.00 6.59 14.68
CA PRO A 74 -6.62 7.00 14.88
C PRO A 74 -5.76 7.02 13.61
N PHE A 75 -6.22 6.39 12.52
CA PHE A 75 -5.44 6.24 11.29
C PHE A 75 -5.32 7.52 10.47
N VAL A 76 -6.23 8.49 10.67
CA VAL A 76 -6.23 9.76 9.94
C VAL A 76 -5.62 10.91 10.73
N LYS A 77 -5.26 10.71 12.01
CA LYS A 77 -4.70 11.78 12.87
C LYS A 77 -3.46 12.46 12.30
N ILE A 78 -2.54 11.67 11.74
CA ILE A 78 -1.29 12.18 11.13
C ILE A 78 -1.53 12.62 9.68
N ASN A 79 -2.46 11.96 8.98
CA ASN A 79 -2.80 12.26 7.59
C ASN A 79 -4.33 12.22 7.41
N PRO A 80 -5.02 13.36 7.55
CA PRO A 80 -6.48 13.44 7.42
C PRO A 80 -7.00 12.98 6.06
N ASN A 81 -6.17 13.08 5.01
CA ASN A 81 -6.52 12.68 3.65
C ASN A 81 -6.27 11.18 3.38
N ARG A 82 -5.89 10.40 4.40
CA ARG A 82 -5.67 8.96 4.23
C ARG A 82 -7.02 8.27 4.00
N VAL A 83 -7.15 7.57 2.89
CA VAL A 83 -8.36 6.79 2.54
C VAL A 83 -8.19 5.28 2.72
N VAL A 84 -6.94 4.82 2.88
CA VAL A 84 -6.58 3.41 3.09
C VAL A 84 -5.25 3.34 3.82
N LEU A 85 -5.11 2.34 4.70
CA LEU A 85 -3.82 1.93 5.24
C LEU A 85 -3.50 0.53 4.72
N VAL A 86 -2.63 0.44 3.72
CA VAL A 86 -2.15 -0.84 3.17
C VAL A 86 -1.00 -1.35 4.04
N GLY A 87 -1.23 -2.46 4.75
CA GLY A 87 -0.28 -3.09 5.65
C GLY A 87 0.59 -4.16 4.99
N ARG A 88 1.38 -4.85 5.82
CA ARG A 88 2.31 -5.89 5.38
C ARG A 88 1.65 -7.14 4.81
N ASP A 89 0.47 -7.51 5.30
CA ASP A 89 -0.35 -8.58 4.75
C ASP A 89 -0.46 -8.53 3.21
N LEU A 90 -0.90 -7.39 2.66
CA LEU A 90 -0.99 -7.20 1.22
C LEU A 90 0.38 -7.05 0.56
N MET A 91 1.35 -6.42 1.22
CA MET A 91 2.70 -6.31 0.66
C MET A 91 3.36 -7.68 0.49
N LEU A 92 3.21 -8.60 1.45
CA LEU A 92 3.82 -9.92 1.37
C LEU A 92 3.22 -10.76 0.23
N VAL A 93 1.92 -10.63 -0.01
CA VAL A 93 1.23 -11.32 -1.10
C VAL A 93 1.64 -10.73 -2.45
N LEU A 94 1.59 -9.40 -2.58
CA LEU A 94 1.83 -8.70 -3.85
C LEU A 94 3.32 -8.55 -4.17
N LYS A 95 4.20 -8.81 -3.19
CA LYS A 95 5.66 -8.78 -3.25
C LYS A 95 6.20 -7.53 -3.97
N PRO A 96 5.80 -6.32 -3.55
CA PRO A 96 6.38 -5.12 -4.09
C PRO A 96 7.84 -5.02 -3.61
N LYS A 97 8.65 -4.29 -4.38
CA LYS A 97 10.01 -3.90 -4.02
C LYS A 97 9.97 -2.48 -3.52
N VAL A 98 10.51 -2.25 -2.33
CA VAL A 98 10.64 -0.91 -1.75
C VAL A 98 12.03 -0.39 -2.10
N LEU A 99 12.09 0.81 -2.68
CA LEU A 99 13.31 1.58 -2.90
C LEU A 99 13.29 2.76 -1.93
N LEU A 100 14.37 2.88 -1.17
CA LEU A 100 14.61 3.99 -0.26
C LEU A 100 15.73 4.84 -0.85
N ASP A 101 15.45 6.12 -1.04
CA ASP A 101 16.42 7.13 -1.38
C ASP A 101 16.57 8.06 -0.17
N PHE A 102 17.66 7.87 0.57
CA PHE A 102 17.92 8.62 1.80
C PHE A 102 18.37 10.06 1.53
N ASP A 103 19.05 10.29 0.39
CA ASP A 103 19.50 11.63 0.01
C ASP A 103 18.30 12.49 -0.42
N ALA A 104 17.33 11.89 -1.11
CA ALA A 104 16.08 12.55 -1.51
C ALA A 104 14.96 12.47 -0.46
N LEU A 105 15.15 11.74 0.63
CA LEU A 105 14.10 11.40 1.63
C LEU A 105 12.84 10.81 0.98
N GLN A 106 13.01 9.98 -0.06
CA GLN A 106 11.93 9.40 -0.84
C GLN A 106 11.81 7.88 -0.65
N THR A 107 10.56 7.40 -0.61
CA THR A 107 10.23 5.97 -0.65
C THR A 107 9.42 5.67 -1.90
N GLU A 108 9.95 4.83 -2.79
CA GLU A 108 9.24 4.37 -3.99
C GLU A 108 8.93 2.87 -3.90
N ILE A 109 7.77 2.47 -4.42
CA ILE A 109 7.32 1.08 -4.43
C ILE A 109 7.20 0.59 -5.88
N GLN A 110 8.01 -0.38 -6.26
CA GLN A 110 8.09 -0.94 -7.60
C GLN A 110 7.64 -2.40 -7.63
N SER A 111 7.23 -2.91 -8.79
CA SER A 111 6.97 -4.35 -8.95
C SER A 111 8.21 -5.09 -9.45
N LYS A 112 8.29 -6.42 -9.24
CA LYS A 112 9.47 -7.25 -9.54
C LYS A 112 10.06 -7.08 -10.96
N ARG A 113 9.28 -6.68 -11.97
CA ARG A 113 9.74 -6.57 -13.37
C ARG A 113 10.37 -5.21 -13.72
N THR A 114 10.04 -4.13 -13.00
CA THR A 114 10.54 -2.77 -13.31
C THR A 114 12.04 -2.62 -13.05
N VAL A 115 12.59 -3.43 -12.14
CA VAL A 115 14.02 -3.40 -11.76
C VAL A 115 14.95 -3.80 -12.91
N ARG A 116 14.55 -4.69 -13.82
CA ARG A 116 15.38 -5.01 -15.01
C ARG A 116 15.49 -3.83 -15.96
N ALA A 117 14.49 -2.96 -16.03
CA ALA A 117 14.50 -1.79 -16.90
C ALA A 117 15.32 -0.64 -16.28
N ALA A 118 15.19 -0.39 -14.98
CA ALA A 118 15.96 0.62 -14.27
C ALA A 118 17.47 0.26 -14.22
N ALA A 119 17.81 -0.98 -13.88
CA ALA A 119 19.20 -1.46 -13.88
C ALA A 119 19.83 -1.41 -15.29
N ARG A 120 19.07 -1.69 -16.35
CA ARG A 120 19.53 -1.55 -17.75
C ARG A 120 19.76 -0.09 -18.14
N LYS A 121 18.92 0.86 -17.69
CA LYS A 121 19.13 2.30 -17.94
C LYS A 121 20.39 2.82 -17.23
N SER A 122 20.62 2.42 -15.98
CA SER A 122 21.82 2.81 -15.22
C SER A 122 23.11 2.19 -15.79
N ALA A 123 23.06 0.94 -16.28
CA ALA A 123 24.19 0.31 -16.96
C ALA A 123 24.49 0.96 -18.32
N LYS A 124 23.46 1.33 -19.09
CA LYS A 124 23.63 2.00 -20.40
C LYS A 124 24.20 3.42 -20.24
N ALA A 125 23.74 4.16 -19.22
CA ALA A 125 24.25 5.50 -18.91
C ALA A 125 25.73 5.51 -18.47
N LYS A 126 26.16 4.51 -17.68
CA LYS A 126 27.58 4.33 -17.33
C LYS A 126 28.43 3.93 -18.54
N SER A 127 27.92 3.10 -19.46
CA SER A 127 28.68 2.72 -20.66
C SER A 127 28.89 3.86 -21.66
N SER A 128 27.95 4.83 -21.73
CA SER A 128 28.06 6.01 -22.58
C SER A 128 28.98 7.09 -22.02
N SER A 129 29.13 7.20 -20.70
CA SER A 129 30.06 8.17 -20.10
C SER A 129 31.53 7.70 -20.20
N THR A 130 31.78 6.39 -20.14
CA THR A 130 33.14 5.83 -20.30
C THR A 130 33.66 5.95 -21.74
N LYS A 131 32.80 5.89 -22.75
CA LYS A 131 33.21 6.06 -24.16
C LYS A 131 33.56 7.50 -24.54
N ARG A 132 33.02 8.50 -23.83
CA ARG A 132 33.26 9.93 -24.13
C ARG A 132 34.59 10.46 -23.57
N ARG A 133 35.22 9.72 -22.65
CA ARG A 133 36.50 10.10 -21.99
C ARG A 133 37.76 9.54 -22.67
N LYS A 134 37.63 8.75 -23.74
CA LYS A 134 38.75 8.15 -24.49
C LYS A 134 38.99 8.78 -25.87
N ARG A 135 38.43 9.96 -26.14
CA ARG A 135 38.52 10.65 -27.44
C ARG A 135 38.98 12.12 -27.36
N SER A 136 39.59 12.53 -26.25
CA SER A 136 40.29 13.81 -26.12
C SER A 136 41.79 13.57 -26.02
#